data_AF-A0A2V5NKP0-F1
#
_entry.id   AF-A0A2V5NKP0-F1
#
_cell.length_a   1.000
_cell.length_b   1.000
_cell.length_c   1.000
_cell.angle_alpha   90.00
_cell.angle_beta   90.00
_cell.angle_gamma   90.00
#
_symmetry.space_group_name_H-M   'P 1'
#
loop_
_entity.id
_entity.type
_entity.pdbx_description
1 polymer ?
#
loop_
_entity_poly.entity_id
_entity_poly.type
_entity_poly.pdbx_seq_one_letter_code
_entity_poly.pdbx_strand_id
1 'polypeptide(L)'
;MSQTTEKRSRLSRVGRWVAELVLVFVGVYAAFWLNNYQQQQQDAQRRDRILAWIEQTLREGIESGKISRAKQERTAAEFRRALDAGDMPPLRAFIFTTDYSPGDFATWLQSGGTQLLDLETLTALRNDESIIRWGLSRLARYQKLSDELIVPNLDQDISFFYDPATKKLRKRFEIYPQALDETVKFANELERTHTELLKRIQAERQRNR
;
A
#
# COMPACT_ATOMS: atom_id res chain seq x y z
N MET A 1 -6.97 55.13 67.05
CA MET A 1 -5.87 54.97 66.08
C MET A 1 -5.72 53.48 65.73
N SER A 2 -6.49 52.94 64.76
CA SER A 2 -6.40 51.54 64.33
C SER A 2 -6.97 51.35 62.92
N GLN A 3 -6.29 51.74 61.86
CA GLN A 3 -6.71 51.36 60.49
C GLN A 3 -5.58 51.17 59.46
N THR A 4 -4.31 51.46 59.78
CA THR A 4 -3.21 51.39 58.79
C THR A 4 -2.40 50.10 58.79
N THR A 5 -2.48 49.28 59.84
CA THR A 5 -1.68 48.04 59.96
C THR A 5 -2.33 46.80 59.31
N GLU A 6 -3.65 46.79 59.14
CA GLU A 6 -4.38 45.61 58.64
C GLU A 6 -4.33 45.47 57.10
N LYS A 7 -4.31 46.59 56.38
CA LYS A 7 -4.24 46.60 54.90
C LYS A 7 -2.92 46.02 54.36
N ARG A 8 -1.80 46.21 55.08
CA ARG A 8 -0.47 45.71 54.67
C ARG A 8 -0.35 44.18 54.78
N SER A 9 -1.07 43.56 55.72
CA SER A 9 -1.06 42.10 55.95
C SER A 9 -1.93 41.33 54.94
N ARG A 10 -3.04 41.92 54.48
CA ARG A 10 -3.90 41.30 53.46
C ARG A 10 -3.28 41.39 52.06
N LEU A 11 -2.64 42.51 51.70
CA LEU A 11 -1.92 42.65 50.43
C LEU A 11 -0.72 41.70 50.31
N SER A 12 0.04 41.49 51.39
CA SER A 12 1.16 40.53 51.37
C SER A 12 0.69 39.07 51.30
N ARG A 13 -0.45 38.74 51.93
CA ARG A 13 -1.09 37.43 51.81
C ARG A 13 -1.63 37.19 50.40
N VAL A 14 -2.28 38.18 49.79
CA VAL A 14 -2.78 38.08 48.41
C VAL A 14 -1.62 37.99 47.41
N GLY A 15 -0.56 38.77 47.58
CA GLY A 15 0.64 38.68 46.75
C GLY A 15 1.33 37.32 46.85
N ARG A 16 1.37 36.72 48.05
CA ARG A 16 1.88 35.36 48.24
C ARG A 16 1.00 34.31 47.54
N TRP A 17 -0.32 34.41 47.67
CA TRP A 17 -1.27 33.52 46.97
C TRP A 17 -1.17 33.65 45.45
N VAL A 18 -1.04 34.86 44.92
CA VAL A 18 -0.86 35.09 43.48
C VAL A 18 0.49 34.56 43.00
N ALA A 19 1.57 34.76 43.76
CA ALA A 19 2.88 34.20 43.43
C ALA A 19 2.85 32.66 43.42
N GLU A 20 2.15 32.04 44.37
CA GLU A 20 1.96 30.59 44.44
C GLU A 20 1.13 30.06 43.26
N LEU A 21 0.06 30.76 42.88
CA LEU A 21 -0.74 30.46 41.69
C LEU A 21 0.08 30.55 40.40
N VAL A 22 0.87 31.61 40.24
CA VAL A 22 1.74 31.79 39.06
C VAL A 22 2.81 30.71 39.02
N LEU A 23 3.41 30.36 40.15
CA LEU A 23 4.45 29.32 40.22
C LEU A 23 3.90 27.94 39.88
N VAL A 24 2.71 27.59 40.36
CA VAL A 24 2.01 26.35 39.98
C VAL A 24 1.67 26.37 38.48
N PHE A 25 1.18 27.49 37.95
CA PHE A 25 0.82 27.61 36.53
C PHE A 25 2.05 27.44 35.62
N VAL A 26 3.17 28.08 35.97
CA VAL A 26 4.44 27.94 35.23
C VAL A 26 4.96 26.50 35.33
N GLY A 27 4.86 25.85 36.49
CA GLY A 27 5.26 24.45 36.65
C GLY A 27 4.45 23.48 35.79
N VAL A 28 3.12 23.64 35.74
CA VAL A 28 2.23 22.83 34.90
C VAL A 28 2.48 23.08 33.41
N TYR A 29 2.66 24.33 32.99
CA TYR A 29 2.96 24.67 31.60
C TYR A 29 4.33 24.13 31.17
N ALA A 30 5.35 24.23 32.02
CA ALA A 30 6.67 23.69 31.74
C ALA A 30 6.68 22.16 31.65
N ALA A 31 5.97 21.47 32.55
CA ALA A 31 5.81 20.02 32.51
C ALA A 31 5.04 19.56 31.27
N PHE A 32 3.97 20.28 30.90
CA PHE A 32 3.22 20.03 29.67
C PHE A 32 4.10 20.25 28.44
N TRP A 33 4.87 21.35 28.39
CA TRP A 33 5.77 21.64 27.27
C TRP A 33 6.88 20.60 27.11
N LEU A 34 7.50 20.18 28.21
CA LEU A 34 8.53 19.13 28.21
C LEU A 34 7.96 17.78 27.74
N ASN A 35 6.78 17.42 28.23
CA ASN A 35 6.10 16.20 27.81
C ASN A 35 5.72 16.24 26.32
N ASN A 36 5.23 17.39 25.84
CA ASN A 36 4.86 17.59 24.44
C ASN A 36 6.09 17.51 23.52
N TYR A 37 7.24 18.03 23.95
CA TYR A 37 8.50 17.95 23.21
C TYR A 37 9.02 16.51 23.13
N GLN A 38 8.99 15.75 24.22
CA GLN A 38 9.37 14.33 24.23
C GLN A 38 8.42 13.49 23.37
N GLN A 39 7.12 13.79 23.42
CA GLN A 39 6.11 13.08 22.63
C GLN A 39 6.28 13.33 21.13
N GLN A 40 6.57 14.57 20.72
CA GLN A 40 6.88 14.88 19.32
C GLN A 40 8.12 14.14 18.80
N GLN A 41 9.16 13.99 19.62
CA GLN A 41 10.34 13.21 19.24
C GLN A 41 10.02 11.71 19.08
N GLN A 42 9.20 11.14 19.96
CA GLN A 42 8.79 9.74 19.86
C GLN A 42 7.91 9.48 18.62
N ASP A 43 6.98 10.40 18.32
CA ASP A 43 6.11 10.28 17.15
C ASP A 43 6.92 10.44 15.85
N ALA A 44 7.89 11.35 15.81
CA ALA A 44 8.81 11.50 14.67
C ALA A 44 9.64 10.22 14.43
N GLN A 45 10.16 9.61 15.50
CA GLN A 45 10.91 8.34 15.40
C GLN A 45 10.02 7.18 14.93
N ARG A 46 8.79 7.08 15.45
CA ARG A 46 7.83 6.04 15.01
C ARG A 46 7.46 6.22 13.54
N ARG A 47 7.18 7.45 13.12
CA ARG A 47 6.92 7.80 11.73
C ARG A 47 8.07 7.41 10.81
N ASP A 48 9.32 7.78 11.14
CA ASP A 48 10.46 7.43 10.27
C ASP A 48 10.66 5.92 10.17
N ARG A 49 10.47 5.15 11.25
CA ARG A 49 10.53 3.68 11.21
C ARG A 49 9.46 3.09 10.29
N ILE A 50 8.23 3.61 10.34
CA ILE A 50 7.14 3.17 9.48
C ILE A 50 7.45 3.51 8.02
N LEU A 51 7.81 4.76 7.73
CA LEU A 51 8.17 5.20 6.38
C LEU A 51 9.35 4.40 5.82
N ALA A 52 10.34 4.07 6.64
CA ALA A 52 11.47 3.22 6.26
C ALA A 52 11.04 1.79 5.92
N TRP A 53 10.16 1.19 6.73
CA TRP A 53 9.61 -0.14 6.48
C TRP A 53 8.80 -0.15 5.17
N ILE A 54 7.89 0.81 4.95
CA ILE A 54 7.11 0.88 3.70
C ILE A 54 8.04 1.11 2.50
N GLU A 55 9.04 1.99 2.62
CA GLU A 55 10.04 2.19 1.56
C GLU A 55 10.78 0.89 1.21
N GLN A 56 11.20 0.11 2.21
CA GLN A 56 11.88 -1.16 1.98
C GLN A 56 10.95 -2.17 1.29
N THR A 57 9.72 -2.35 1.78
CA THR A 57 8.73 -3.24 1.17
C THR A 57 8.43 -2.87 -0.27
N LEU A 58 8.30 -1.58 -0.59
CA LEU A 58 8.08 -1.13 -1.97
C LEU A 58 9.28 -1.39 -2.87
N ARG A 59 10.50 -1.18 -2.38
CA ARG A 59 11.73 -1.48 -3.14
C ARG A 59 11.83 -2.96 -3.47
N GLU A 60 11.59 -3.82 -2.48
CA GLU A 60 11.57 -5.28 -2.65
C GLU A 60 10.46 -5.72 -3.61
N GLY A 61 9.26 -5.13 -3.51
CA GLY A 61 8.13 -5.38 -4.39
C GLY A 61 8.38 -4.94 -5.84
N ILE A 62 9.02 -3.79 -6.06
CA ILE A 62 9.41 -3.31 -7.39
C ILE A 62 10.47 -4.24 -8.00
N GLU A 63 11.49 -4.60 -7.22
CA GLU A 63 12.59 -5.43 -7.73
C GLU A 63 12.14 -6.85 -8.06
N SER A 64 11.37 -7.48 -7.17
CA SER A 64 10.78 -8.81 -7.42
C SER A 64 9.75 -8.76 -8.57
N GLY A 65 9.00 -7.67 -8.69
CA GLY A 65 8.02 -7.43 -9.75
C GLY A 65 8.65 -7.38 -11.15
N LYS A 66 9.86 -6.82 -11.32
CA LYS A 66 10.51 -6.70 -12.64
C LYS A 66 10.71 -8.03 -13.35
N ILE A 67 11.21 -9.04 -12.63
CA ILE A 67 11.48 -10.37 -13.19
C ILE A 67 10.16 -11.05 -13.60
N SER A 68 9.16 -10.99 -12.71
CA SER A 68 7.84 -11.56 -12.96
C SER A 68 7.15 -10.88 -14.15
N ARG A 69 7.19 -9.55 -14.22
CA ARG A 69 6.63 -8.75 -15.31
C ARG A 69 7.28 -9.07 -16.66
N ALA A 70 8.61 -9.06 -16.74
CA ALA A 70 9.30 -9.34 -18.00
C ALA A 70 8.93 -10.73 -18.54
N LYS A 71 8.76 -11.71 -17.66
CA LYS A 71 8.27 -13.05 -18.02
C LYS A 71 6.82 -13.02 -18.51
N GLN A 72 5.93 -12.30 -17.83
CA GLN A 72 4.52 -12.16 -18.23
C GLN A 72 4.37 -11.46 -19.57
N GLU A 73 5.09 -10.35 -19.78
CA GLU A 73 5.12 -9.59 -21.04
C GLU A 73 5.60 -10.45 -22.19
N ARG A 74 6.71 -11.17 -21.99
CA ARG A 74 7.23 -12.09 -23.00
C ARG A 74 6.22 -13.19 -23.32
N THR A 75 5.60 -13.79 -22.32
CA THR A 75 4.62 -14.87 -22.52
C THR A 75 3.39 -14.38 -23.29
N ALA A 76 2.85 -13.22 -22.92
CA ALA A 76 1.71 -12.62 -23.61
C ALA A 76 2.06 -12.27 -25.07
N ALA A 77 3.21 -11.64 -25.29
CA ALA A 77 3.68 -11.24 -26.62
C ALA A 77 3.97 -12.45 -27.52
N GLU A 78 4.61 -13.49 -27.00
CA GLU A 78 4.89 -14.73 -27.75
C GLU A 78 3.57 -15.44 -28.13
N PHE A 79 2.63 -15.57 -27.19
CA PHE A 79 1.33 -16.16 -27.46
C PHE A 79 0.56 -15.37 -28.51
N ARG A 80 0.54 -14.03 -28.39
CA ARG A 80 -0.14 -13.15 -29.33
C ARG A 80 0.46 -13.24 -30.73
N ARG A 81 1.80 -13.20 -30.82
CA ARG A 81 2.52 -13.31 -32.08
C ARG A 81 2.22 -14.63 -32.79
N ALA A 82 2.19 -15.74 -32.06
CA ALA A 82 1.84 -17.04 -32.60
C ALA A 82 0.38 -17.06 -33.11
N LEU A 83 -0.57 -16.52 -32.35
CA LEU A 83 -1.96 -16.39 -32.80
C LEU A 83 -2.08 -15.54 -34.07
N ASP A 84 -1.42 -14.39 -34.11
CA ASP A 84 -1.47 -13.46 -35.26
C ASP A 84 -0.79 -14.07 -36.51
N ALA A 85 0.18 -14.97 -36.32
CA ALA A 85 0.81 -15.76 -37.39
C ALA A 85 -0.09 -16.91 -37.90
N GLY A 86 -1.23 -17.17 -37.26
CA GLY A 86 -2.10 -18.30 -37.58
C GLY A 86 -1.61 -19.63 -37.02
N ASP A 87 -0.75 -19.61 -36.02
CA ASP A 87 -0.37 -20.80 -35.25
C ASP A 87 -1.40 -21.09 -34.14
N MET A 88 -1.29 -22.28 -33.56
CA MET A 88 -2.14 -22.73 -32.44
C MET A 88 -1.27 -22.94 -31.19
N PRO A 89 -0.77 -21.86 -30.56
CA PRO A 89 0.09 -21.97 -29.38
C PRO A 89 -0.65 -22.67 -28.22
N PRO A 90 0.01 -23.52 -27.42
CA PRO A 90 -0.64 -24.20 -26.32
C PRO A 90 -1.09 -23.22 -25.23
N LEU A 91 -2.27 -23.47 -24.67
CA LEU A 91 -2.75 -22.77 -23.48
C LEU A 91 -2.03 -23.33 -22.26
N ARG A 92 -1.68 -22.44 -21.31
CA ARG A 92 -1.01 -22.81 -20.06
C ARG A 92 -1.91 -22.50 -18.88
N ALA A 93 -1.73 -23.23 -17.80
CA ALA A 93 -2.45 -22.96 -16.57
C ALA A 93 -2.08 -21.57 -16.02
N PHE A 94 -3.09 -20.82 -15.57
CA PHE A 94 -2.89 -19.60 -14.78
C PHE A 94 -2.70 -20.01 -13.32
N ILE A 95 -1.46 -19.92 -12.83
CA ILE A 95 -1.13 -20.22 -11.44
C ILE A 95 -0.67 -18.93 -10.77
N PHE A 96 -1.45 -18.46 -9.80
CA PHE A 96 -1.12 -17.29 -8.99
C PHE A 96 -1.09 -17.66 -7.52
N THR A 97 0.02 -17.35 -6.86
CA THR A 97 0.19 -17.52 -5.42
C THR A 97 0.57 -16.18 -4.83
N THR A 98 -0.15 -15.77 -3.79
CA THR A 98 0.14 -14.56 -3.02
C THR A 98 -0.07 -14.85 -1.55
N ASP A 99 0.82 -14.32 -0.73
CA ASP A 99 0.75 -14.28 0.73
C ASP A 99 0.07 -13.00 1.25
N TYR A 100 -0.39 -12.14 0.34
CA TYR A 100 -1.02 -10.87 0.69
C TYR A 100 -2.38 -11.07 1.39
N SER A 101 -2.56 -10.34 2.48
CA SER A 101 -3.80 -10.28 3.27
C SER A 101 -4.31 -8.84 3.35
N PRO A 102 -5.52 -8.54 2.81
CA PRO A 102 -6.15 -7.23 2.97
C PRO A 102 -6.39 -6.83 4.43
N GLY A 103 -6.51 -7.83 5.33
CA GLY A 103 -6.73 -7.62 6.76
C GLY A 103 -5.54 -6.98 7.46
N ASP A 104 -4.33 -7.24 6.98
CA ASP A 104 -3.09 -6.77 7.60
C ASP A 104 -2.96 -5.26 7.42
N PHE A 105 -3.30 -4.75 6.24
CA PHE A 105 -3.30 -3.31 5.95
C PHE A 105 -4.35 -2.56 6.78
N ALA A 106 -5.57 -3.10 6.88
CA ALA A 106 -6.63 -2.51 7.70
C ALA A 106 -6.25 -2.48 9.19
N THR A 107 -5.65 -3.55 9.69
CA THR A 107 -5.17 -3.66 11.08
C THR A 107 -4.08 -2.63 11.35
N TRP A 108 -3.13 -2.47 10.43
CA TRP A 108 -2.08 -1.47 10.55
C TRP A 108 -2.62 -0.03 10.57
N LEU A 109 -3.56 0.31 9.67
CA LEU A 109 -4.21 1.63 9.68
C LEU A 109 -4.95 1.90 11.01
N GLN A 110 -5.67 0.90 11.54
CA GLN A 110 -6.43 1.01 12.79
C GLN A 110 -5.53 1.13 14.02
N SER A 111 -4.32 0.55 13.99
CA SER A 111 -3.34 0.63 15.08
C SER A 111 -2.66 1.99 15.24
N GLY A 112 -3.06 3.00 14.45
CA GLY A 112 -2.53 4.36 14.49
C GLY A 112 -1.75 4.80 13.24
N GLY A 113 -1.72 3.98 12.19
CA GLY A 113 -1.04 4.32 10.93
C GLY A 113 -1.52 5.62 10.28
N THR A 114 -2.79 6.00 10.49
CA THR A 114 -3.38 7.25 9.96
C THR A 114 -2.90 8.53 10.65
N GLN A 115 -2.33 8.43 11.86
CA GLN A 115 -1.87 9.61 12.62
C GLN A 115 -0.41 9.94 12.34
N LEU A 116 0.32 9.02 11.71
CA LEU A 116 1.77 9.09 11.55
C LEU A 116 2.20 9.48 10.13
N LEU A 117 1.28 9.49 9.16
CA LEU A 117 1.57 9.74 7.76
C LEU A 117 0.82 10.97 7.24
N ASP A 118 1.43 11.67 6.31
CA ASP A 118 0.77 12.79 5.63
C ASP A 118 -0.46 12.30 4.84
N LEU A 119 -1.49 13.15 4.74
CA LEU A 119 -2.75 12.83 4.07
C LEU A 119 -2.55 12.37 2.61
N GLU A 120 -1.61 12.98 1.89
CA GLU A 120 -1.28 12.60 0.52
C GLU A 120 -0.68 11.19 0.44
N THR A 121 0.19 10.84 1.39
CA THR A 121 0.82 9.52 1.48
C THR A 121 -0.19 8.45 1.87
N LEU A 122 -1.09 8.75 2.81
CA LEU A 122 -2.22 7.87 3.15
C LEU A 122 -3.14 7.63 1.95
N THR A 123 -3.42 8.68 1.17
CA THR A 123 -4.25 8.57 -0.04
C THR A 123 -3.57 7.71 -1.10
N ALA A 124 -2.28 7.93 -1.34
CA ALA A 124 -1.49 7.15 -2.29
C ALA A 124 -1.41 5.68 -1.87
N LEU A 125 -1.16 5.42 -0.60
CA LEU A 125 -1.09 4.06 -0.03
C LEU A 125 -2.45 3.34 -0.11
N ARG A 126 -3.57 4.04 0.15
CA ARG A 126 -4.91 3.46 -0.02
C ARG A 126 -5.26 3.17 -1.48
N ASN A 127 -4.76 3.98 -2.41
CA ASN A 127 -4.93 3.75 -3.83
C ASN A 127 -4.14 2.51 -4.29
N ASP A 128 -2.89 2.40 -3.85
CA ASP A 128 -2.02 1.24 -4.09
C ASP A 128 -2.68 -0.08 -3.61
N GLU A 129 -3.14 -0.09 -2.36
CA GLU A 129 -3.92 -1.17 -1.76
C GLU A 129 -5.17 -1.54 -2.58
N SER A 130 -5.85 -0.54 -3.13
CA SER A 130 -7.04 -0.78 -3.95
C SER A 130 -6.67 -1.44 -5.29
N ILE A 131 -5.58 -1.02 -5.92
CA ILE A 131 -5.06 -1.63 -7.16
C ILE A 131 -4.68 -3.09 -6.90
N ILE A 132 -3.95 -3.36 -5.82
CA ILE A 132 -3.58 -4.73 -5.42
C ILE A 132 -4.83 -5.60 -5.25
N ARG A 133 -5.81 -5.17 -4.44
CA ARG A 133 -7.04 -5.94 -4.18
C ARG A 133 -7.84 -6.22 -5.45
N TRP A 134 -8.01 -5.21 -6.32
CA TRP A 134 -8.73 -5.38 -7.58
C TRP A 134 -7.99 -6.32 -8.54
N GLY A 135 -6.68 -6.20 -8.64
CA GLY A 135 -5.85 -7.09 -9.45
C GLY A 135 -5.89 -8.53 -8.97
N LEU A 136 -5.70 -8.77 -7.67
CA LEU A 136 -5.77 -10.12 -7.10
C LEU A 136 -7.13 -10.78 -7.31
N SER A 137 -8.22 -10.02 -7.14
CA SER A 137 -9.59 -10.53 -7.42
C SER A 137 -9.74 -10.97 -8.87
N ARG A 138 -9.11 -10.24 -9.79
CA ARG A 138 -9.12 -10.57 -11.22
C ARG A 138 -8.25 -11.79 -11.55
N LEU A 139 -7.05 -11.86 -11.00
CA LEU A 139 -6.15 -13.01 -11.16
C LEU A 139 -6.79 -14.30 -10.62
N ALA A 140 -7.46 -14.23 -9.46
CA ALA A 140 -8.22 -15.35 -8.90
C ALA A 140 -9.33 -15.84 -9.84
N ARG A 141 -10.02 -14.91 -10.53
CA ARG A 141 -11.03 -15.26 -11.54
C ARG A 141 -10.40 -15.99 -12.73
N TYR A 142 -9.23 -15.56 -13.21
CA TYR A 142 -8.55 -16.22 -14.33
C TYR A 142 -8.00 -17.59 -13.94
N GLN A 143 -7.45 -17.72 -12.74
CA GLN A 143 -7.04 -19.01 -12.19
C GLN A 143 -8.22 -19.98 -12.12
N LYS A 144 -9.35 -19.55 -11.55
CA LYS A 144 -10.57 -20.38 -11.52
C LYS A 144 -11.00 -20.82 -12.92
N LEU A 145 -11.00 -19.92 -13.90
CA LEU A 145 -11.33 -20.26 -15.28
C LEU A 145 -10.33 -21.26 -15.88
N SER A 146 -9.05 -21.12 -15.54
CA SER A 146 -8.00 -22.04 -15.95
C SER A 146 -8.22 -23.42 -15.34
N ASP A 147 -8.52 -23.49 -14.06
CA ASP A 147 -8.77 -24.74 -13.31
C ASP A 147 -10.02 -25.46 -13.83
N GLU A 148 -11.03 -24.73 -14.29
CA GLU A 148 -12.28 -25.30 -14.81
C GLU A 148 -12.20 -25.71 -16.29
N LEU A 149 -11.49 -24.95 -17.13
CA LEU A 149 -11.54 -25.11 -18.60
C LEU A 149 -10.24 -25.60 -19.24
N ILE A 150 -9.09 -25.23 -18.67
CA ILE A 150 -7.78 -25.47 -19.27
C ILE A 150 -7.13 -26.68 -18.63
N VAL A 151 -6.94 -26.66 -17.31
CA VAL A 151 -6.25 -27.70 -16.53
C VAL A 151 -6.82 -29.11 -16.80
N PRO A 152 -8.15 -29.33 -16.82
CA PRO A 152 -8.71 -30.67 -17.02
C PRO A 152 -8.53 -31.21 -18.45
N ASN A 153 -8.09 -30.36 -19.38
CA ASN A 153 -8.01 -30.68 -20.80
C ASN A 153 -6.59 -30.50 -21.37
N LEU A 154 -5.56 -30.41 -20.52
CA LEU A 154 -4.17 -30.21 -20.95
C LEU A 154 -3.59 -31.41 -21.72
N ASP A 155 -4.17 -32.60 -21.54
CA ASP A 155 -3.84 -33.83 -22.24
C ASP A 155 -4.61 -33.99 -23.57
N GLN A 156 -5.62 -33.15 -23.81
CA GLN A 156 -6.38 -33.14 -25.05
C GLN A 156 -5.55 -32.60 -26.22
N ASP A 157 -5.93 -33.01 -27.43
CA ASP A 157 -5.35 -32.46 -28.65
C ASP A 157 -5.58 -30.94 -28.77
N ILE A 158 -4.68 -30.23 -29.45
CA ILE A 158 -4.76 -28.77 -29.63
C ILE A 158 -6.08 -28.33 -30.29
N SER A 159 -6.71 -29.18 -31.10
CA SER A 159 -8.04 -28.96 -31.69
C SER A 159 -9.19 -28.90 -30.67
N PHE A 160 -8.96 -29.29 -29.42
CA PHE A 160 -9.91 -29.04 -28.33
C PHE A 160 -10.00 -27.54 -28.01
N PHE A 161 -8.87 -26.84 -28.09
CA PHE A 161 -8.75 -25.40 -27.80
C PHE A 161 -9.01 -24.53 -29.03
N TYR A 162 -8.63 -25.04 -30.20
CA TYR A 162 -8.69 -24.32 -31.47
C TYR A 162 -9.71 -24.93 -32.42
N ASP A 163 -10.27 -24.11 -33.31
CA ASP A 163 -10.96 -24.61 -34.49
C ASP A 163 -9.89 -24.96 -35.56
N PRO A 164 -9.77 -26.23 -35.99
CA PRO A 164 -8.73 -26.64 -36.94
C PRO A 164 -8.89 -26.02 -38.33
N ALA A 165 -10.11 -25.62 -38.72
CA ALA A 165 -10.35 -25.03 -40.04
C ALA A 165 -9.95 -23.54 -40.07
N THR A 166 -10.28 -22.81 -39.01
CA THR A 166 -10.01 -21.37 -38.92
C THR A 166 -8.72 -21.02 -38.18
N LYS A 167 -8.13 -22.00 -37.49
CA LYS A 167 -6.99 -21.87 -36.56
C LYS A 167 -7.21 -20.85 -35.44
N LYS A 168 -8.46 -20.47 -35.18
CA LYS A 168 -8.82 -19.52 -34.13
C LYS A 168 -9.12 -20.25 -32.83
N LEU A 169 -8.93 -19.56 -31.71
CA LEU A 169 -9.43 -20.04 -30.42
C LEU A 169 -10.93 -20.24 -30.50
N ARG A 170 -11.41 -21.36 -29.97
CA ARG A 170 -12.86 -21.55 -29.80
C ARG A 170 -13.38 -20.52 -28.81
N LYS A 171 -14.63 -20.10 -28.97
CA LYS A 171 -15.29 -19.04 -28.18
C LYS A 171 -15.07 -19.15 -26.65
N ARG A 172 -15.08 -20.38 -26.09
CA ARG A 172 -14.87 -20.62 -24.65
C ARG A 172 -13.45 -20.29 -24.15
N PHE A 173 -12.47 -20.15 -25.05
CA PHE A 173 -11.07 -19.85 -24.74
C PHE A 173 -10.62 -18.46 -25.20
N GLU A 174 -11.48 -17.66 -25.84
CA GLU A 174 -11.14 -16.31 -26.30
C GLU A 174 -10.75 -15.36 -25.14
N ILE A 175 -11.18 -15.68 -23.92
CA ILE A 175 -10.80 -14.98 -22.69
C ILE A 175 -9.31 -15.18 -22.31
N TYR A 176 -8.66 -16.22 -22.82
CA TYR A 176 -7.27 -16.55 -22.47
C TYR A 176 -6.26 -15.47 -22.89
N PRO A 177 -6.19 -15.02 -24.17
CA PRO A 177 -5.31 -13.92 -24.55
C PRO A 177 -5.66 -12.62 -23.81
N GLN A 178 -6.94 -12.35 -23.54
CA GLN A 178 -7.37 -11.20 -22.75
C GLN A 178 -6.83 -11.27 -21.32
N ALA A 179 -6.88 -12.45 -20.69
CA ALA A 179 -6.34 -12.66 -19.35
C ALA A 179 -4.81 -12.48 -19.28
N LEU A 180 -4.07 -12.88 -20.33
CA LEU A 180 -2.63 -12.61 -20.44
C LEU A 180 -2.35 -11.10 -20.52
N ASP A 181 -3.06 -10.39 -21.39
CA ASP A 181 -2.90 -8.94 -21.57
C ASP A 181 -3.27 -8.17 -20.29
N GLU A 182 -4.35 -8.58 -19.62
CA GLU A 182 -4.78 -7.96 -18.36
C GLU A 182 -3.82 -8.24 -17.21
N THR A 183 -3.17 -9.41 -17.18
CA THR A 183 -2.11 -9.73 -16.20
C THR A 183 -0.91 -8.80 -16.40
N VAL A 184 -0.48 -8.60 -17.66
CA VAL A 184 0.61 -7.67 -18.01
C VAL A 184 0.23 -6.23 -17.65
N LYS A 185 -1.01 -5.82 -17.92
CA LYS A 185 -1.50 -4.49 -17.55
C LYS A 185 -1.47 -4.28 -16.04
N PHE A 186 -1.90 -5.27 -15.26
CA PHE A 186 -1.85 -5.21 -13.81
C PHE A 186 -0.42 -5.09 -13.28
N ALA A 187 0.52 -5.89 -13.79
CA ALA A 187 1.93 -5.82 -13.38
C ALA A 187 2.54 -4.44 -13.66
N ASN A 188 2.23 -3.85 -14.83
CA ASN A 188 2.66 -2.50 -15.18
C ASN A 188 2.02 -1.41 -14.29
N GLU A 189 0.75 -1.56 -13.96
CA GLU A 189 0.04 -0.64 -13.07
C GLU A 189 0.62 -0.68 -11.64
N LEU A 190 0.88 -1.89 -11.11
CA LEU A 190 1.53 -2.08 -9.81
C LEU A 190 2.91 -1.43 -9.75
N GLU A 191 3.78 -1.69 -10.73
CA GLU A 191 5.12 -1.09 -10.74
C GLU A 191 5.04 0.44 -10.74
N ARG A 192 4.15 1.00 -11.55
CA ARG A 192 3.93 2.44 -11.63
C ARG A 192 3.48 2.99 -10.29
N THR A 193 2.46 2.41 -9.66
CA THR A 193 1.92 2.92 -8.39
C THR A 193 2.91 2.72 -7.24
N HIS A 194 3.60 1.58 -7.15
CA HIS A 194 4.68 1.38 -6.17
C HIS A 194 5.80 2.43 -6.35
N THR A 195 6.20 2.73 -7.59
CA THR A 195 7.25 3.72 -7.86
C THR A 195 6.80 5.13 -7.49
N GLU A 196 5.56 5.50 -7.80
CA GLU A 196 4.97 6.78 -7.41
C GLU A 196 4.87 6.91 -5.89
N LEU A 197 4.43 5.86 -5.19
CA LEU A 197 4.34 5.83 -3.73
C LEU A 197 5.72 5.89 -3.07
N LEU A 198 6.71 5.18 -3.60
CA LEU A 198 8.09 5.24 -3.12
C LEU A 198 8.65 6.67 -3.18
N LYS A 199 8.44 7.38 -4.28
CA LYS A 199 8.86 8.78 -4.42
C LYS A 199 8.18 9.68 -3.39
N ARG A 200 6.90 9.45 -3.10
CA ARG A 200 6.14 10.20 -2.09
C ARG A 200 6.68 9.96 -0.68
N ILE A 201 6.90 8.71 -0.31
CA ILE A 201 7.49 8.34 0.98
C ILE A 201 8.87 8.98 1.15
N GLN A 202 9.70 8.93 0.12
CA GLN A 202 11.02 9.59 0.16
C GLN A 202 10.92 11.10 0.33
N ALA A 203 9.99 11.76 -0.37
CA ALA A 203 9.76 13.20 -0.23
C ALA A 203 9.26 13.56 1.17
N GLU A 204 8.36 12.77 1.74
CA GLU A 204 7.87 12.95 3.12
C GLU A 204 9.01 12.78 4.13
N ARG A 205 9.83 11.74 3.99
CA ARG A 205 11.01 11.54 4.86
C ARG A 205 12.02 12.68 4.76
N GLN A 206 12.20 13.27 3.58
CA GLN A 206 13.11 14.41 3.39
C GLN A 206 12.56 15.70 4.00
N ARG A 207 11.24 15.94 3.93
CA ARG A 207 10.60 17.14 4.50
C ARG A 207 10.62 17.16 6.03
N ASN A 208 10.66 15.99 6.65
CA ASN A 208 10.57 15.82 8.10
C ASN A 208 11.91 15.44 8.76
N ARG A 209 13.01 15.50 8.01
CA ARG A 209 14.39 15.46 8.52
C ARG A 209 14.90 16.87 8.78
#